data_AF-A0A9K3KQV3-F1
#
_entry.id   AF-A0A9K3KQV3-F1
#
_cell.length_a   1.000
_cell.length_b   1.000
_cell.length_c   1.000
_cell.angle_alpha   90.00
_cell.angle_beta   90.00
_cell.angle_gamma   90.00
#
_symmetry.space_group_name_H-M   'P 1'
#
loop_
_entity.id
_entity.type
_entity.pdbx_description
1 polymer ?
#
loop_
_entity_poly.entity_id
_entity_poly.type
_entity_poly.pdbx_seq_one_letter_code
_entity_poly.pdbx_strand_id
1 'polypeptide(L)'
;MFQTNTATVFVVVAETPAITNCPSGSSGTLVKLILKSDSFSSIDNHYTISSKSTGAIVLSRSKGGYNSPAGTLYEDKTCLPSGNYRLMFYDDPYSSGLSDGLCCGGGQGYFQFFIGDVLQTGVSQSWTGAPSSIPSTPFDMVTYDFTIV
;
A
#
# COMPACT_ATOMS: atom_id res chain seq x y z
N MET A 1 -34.17 -39.73 -22.26
CA MET A 1 -33.18 -39.22 -21.29
C MET A 1 -33.03 -37.73 -21.53
N PHE A 2 -33.51 -36.88 -20.61
CA PHE A 2 -33.35 -35.43 -20.73
C PHE A 2 -32.11 -35.02 -19.93
N GLN A 3 -31.10 -34.52 -20.63
CA GLN A 3 -29.85 -34.05 -20.03
C GLN A 3 -30.04 -32.58 -19.65
N THR A 4 -30.21 -32.30 -18.36
CA THR A 4 -30.28 -30.93 -17.85
C THR A 4 -28.87 -30.35 -17.79
N ASN A 5 -28.55 -29.46 -18.73
CA ASN A 5 -27.35 -28.63 -18.67
C ASN A 5 -27.54 -27.57 -17.58
N THR A 6 -26.89 -27.77 -16.43
CA THR A 6 -26.77 -26.75 -15.39
C THR A 6 -25.72 -25.74 -15.83
N ALA A 7 -26.15 -24.58 -16.34
CA ALA A 7 -25.24 -23.48 -16.65
C ALA A 7 -24.73 -22.84 -15.35
N THR A 8 -23.44 -22.99 -15.08
CA THR A 8 -22.76 -22.29 -13.98
C THR A 8 -22.66 -20.81 -14.33
N VAL A 9 -23.41 -19.97 -13.60
CA VAL A 9 -23.31 -18.51 -13.71
C VAL A 9 -22.05 -18.07 -12.96
N PHE A 10 -21.00 -17.72 -13.70
CA PHE A 10 -19.82 -17.06 -13.13
C PHE A 10 -20.16 -15.59 -12.90
N VAL A 11 -20.21 -15.19 -11.62
CA VAL A 11 -20.28 -13.77 -11.26
C VAL A 11 -18.92 -13.17 -11.59
N VAL A 12 -18.83 -12.44 -12.70
CA VAL A 12 -17.64 -11.66 -13.04
C VAL A 12 -17.62 -10.48 -12.08
N VAL A 13 -16.81 -10.57 -11.02
CA VAL A 13 -16.54 -9.42 -10.15
C VAL A 13 -15.75 -8.46 -11.01
N ALA A 14 -16.39 -7.38 -11.48
CA ALA A 14 -15.72 -6.39 -12.32
C ALA A 14 -14.51 -5.85 -11.56
N GLU A 15 -13.31 -6.11 -12.09
CA GLU A 15 -12.10 -5.44 -11.61
C GLU A 15 -12.37 -3.93 -11.65
N THR A 16 -12.18 -3.26 -10.52
CA THR A 16 -12.38 -1.83 -10.44
C THR A 16 -11.53 -1.17 -11.53
N PRO A 17 -12.10 -0.31 -12.39
CA PRO A 17 -11.35 0.28 -13.49
C PRO A 17 -10.07 0.92 -12.94
N ALA A 18 -8.93 0.51 -13.50
CA ALA A 18 -7.63 1.03 -13.15
C ALA A 18 -7.62 2.54 -13.49
N ILE A 19 -7.79 3.40 -12.47
CA ILE A 19 -7.59 4.85 -12.59
C ILE A 19 -6.18 5.10 -13.13
N THR A 20 -6.04 5.47 -14.40
CA THR A 20 -4.74 5.85 -14.99
C THR A 20 -4.52 7.36 -14.91
N ASN A 21 -5.60 8.13 -14.85
CA ASN A 21 -5.61 9.58 -14.71
C ASN A 21 -6.83 10.00 -13.87
N CYS A 22 -6.76 11.20 -13.28
CA CYS A 22 -7.92 11.76 -12.60
C CYS A 22 -9.06 12.06 -13.56
N PRO A 23 -10.33 11.92 -13.13
CA PRO A 23 -11.48 12.17 -13.99
C PRO A 23 -11.41 13.57 -14.60
N SER A 24 -11.60 13.67 -15.91
CA SER A 24 -11.57 14.93 -16.65
C SER A 24 -12.49 15.97 -16.00
N GLY A 25 -11.93 17.12 -15.62
CA GLY A 25 -12.65 18.19 -14.90
C GLY A 25 -12.51 18.15 -13.37
N SER A 26 -11.85 17.14 -12.80
CA SER A 26 -11.47 17.11 -11.38
C SER A 26 -10.10 17.78 -11.18
N SER A 27 -10.00 18.76 -10.27
CA SER A 27 -8.73 19.40 -9.89
C SER A 27 -7.92 18.53 -8.93
N GLY A 28 -7.61 17.30 -9.35
CA GLY A 28 -6.91 16.32 -8.52
C GLY A 28 -5.62 15.83 -9.15
N THR A 29 -4.63 15.53 -8.32
CA THR A 29 -3.41 14.84 -8.72
C THR A 29 -3.54 13.36 -8.34
N LEU A 30 -3.21 12.48 -9.27
CA LEU A 30 -3.19 11.04 -9.02
C LEU A 30 -2.05 10.73 -8.05
N VAL A 31 -2.36 10.03 -6.96
CA VAL A 31 -1.35 9.40 -6.12
C VAL A 31 -1.47 7.90 -6.24
N LYS A 32 -0.33 7.22 -6.22
CA LYS A 32 -0.24 5.77 -6.42
C LYS A 32 0.71 5.18 -5.40
N LEU A 33 0.32 4.04 -4.88
CA LEU A 33 1.06 3.29 -3.89
C LEU A 33 1.18 1.85 -4.37
N ILE A 34 2.42 1.39 -4.49
CA ILE A 34 2.74 0.05 -4.97
C ILE A 34 3.41 -0.70 -3.82
N LEU A 35 2.93 -1.89 -3.53
CA LEU A 35 3.58 -2.82 -2.62
C LEU A 35 3.81 -4.15 -3.33
N LYS A 36 5.06 -4.63 -3.32
CA LYS A 36 5.34 -6.03 -3.61
C LYS A 36 5.41 -6.78 -2.28
N SER A 37 4.56 -7.79 -2.10
CA SER A 37 4.49 -8.52 -0.84
C SER A 37 5.71 -9.41 -0.62
N ASP A 38 6.02 -9.64 0.64
CA ASP A 38 6.80 -10.79 1.09
C ASP A 38 5.86 -11.85 1.69
N SER A 39 6.41 -12.77 2.49
CA SER A 39 5.63 -13.84 3.11
C SER A 39 4.77 -13.39 4.30
N PHE A 40 4.94 -12.15 4.78
CA PHE A 40 4.33 -11.68 6.02
C PHE A 40 3.43 -10.45 5.82
N SER A 41 3.45 -9.83 4.64
CA SER A 41 2.62 -8.65 4.30
C SER A 41 1.14 -8.73 4.70
N SER A 42 0.54 -9.93 4.72
CA SER A 42 -0.85 -10.12 5.17
C SER A 42 -1.06 -9.79 6.65
N ILE A 43 -0.05 -9.88 7.50
CA ILE A 43 -0.14 -9.77 8.95
C ILE A 43 0.63 -8.60 9.54
N ASP A 44 1.47 -7.88 8.82
CA ASP A 44 2.26 -6.76 9.37
C ASP A 44 2.04 -5.46 8.61
N ASN A 45 1.87 -5.54 7.30
CA ASN A 45 1.83 -4.36 6.47
C ASN A 45 0.45 -3.74 6.44
N HIS A 46 0.44 -2.41 6.49
CA HIS A 46 -0.72 -1.59 6.25
C HIS A 46 -0.30 -0.14 6.01
N TYR A 47 -1.20 0.68 5.49
CA TYR A 47 -0.93 2.10 5.34
C TYR A 47 -2.20 2.94 5.41
N THR A 48 -2.00 4.22 5.69
CA THR A 48 -3.03 5.26 5.56
C THR A 48 -2.46 6.49 4.87
N ILE A 49 -3.29 7.16 4.09
CA ILE A 49 -3.08 8.53 3.65
C ILE A 49 -4.22 9.35 4.26
N SER A 50 -3.87 10.39 5.00
CA SER A 50 -4.84 11.28 5.64
C SER A 50 -4.62 12.74 5.24
N SER A 51 -5.71 13.50 5.16
CA SER A 51 -5.68 14.96 5.05
C SER A 51 -5.15 15.55 6.35
N LYS A 52 -4.13 16.40 6.28
CA LYS A 52 -3.60 17.11 7.47
C LYS A 52 -4.52 18.22 7.96
N SER A 53 -5.44 18.71 7.12
CA SER A 53 -6.38 19.77 7.51
C SER A 53 -7.61 19.22 8.24
N THR A 54 -8.10 18.05 7.85
CA THR A 54 -9.34 17.46 8.39
C THR A 54 -9.11 16.18 9.19
N GLY A 55 -7.94 15.55 9.08
CA GLY A 55 -7.67 14.22 9.63
C GLY A 55 -8.35 13.08 8.86
N ALA A 56 -9.12 13.37 7.80
CA ALA A 56 -9.84 12.34 7.05
C ALA A 56 -8.89 11.40 6.31
N ILE A 57 -9.09 10.09 6.45
CA ILE A 57 -8.38 9.07 5.66
C ILE A 57 -8.95 9.09 4.23
N VAL A 58 -8.08 9.30 3.25
CA VAL A 58 -8.43 9.43 1.82
C VAL A 58 -8.01 8.21 0.99
N LEU A 59 -7.08 7.40 1.50
CA LEU A 59 -6.69 6.11 0.95
C LEU A 59 -6.08 5.27 2.06
N SER A 60 -6.37 3.97 2.08
CA SER A 60 -5.77 3.05 3.05
C SER A 60 -5.88 1.61 2.59
N ARG A 61 -4.97 0.78 3.07
CA ARG A 61 -5.12 -0.67 3.07
C ARG A 61 -4.81 -1.18 4.46
N SER A 62 -5.76 -1.91 5.03
CA SER A 62 -5.63 -2.46 6.38
C SER A 62 -4.72 -3.69 6.40
N LYS A 63 -4.24 -4.01 7.60
CA LYS A 63 -3.67 -5.33 7.91
C LYS A 63 -4.69 -6.42 7.55
N GLY A 64 -4.21 -7.55 7.05
CA GLY A 64 -5.06 -8.57 6.39
C GLY A 64 -5.50 -8.19 4.99
N GLY A 65 -4.99 -7.10 4.41
CA GLY A 65 -5.32 -6.63 3.06
C GLY A 65 -4.45 -7.21 1.95
N TYR A 66 -3.45 -8.03 2.29
CA TYR A 66 -2.44 -8.56 1.36
C TYR A 66 -2.48 -10.10 1.32
N ASN A 67 -3.63 -10.67 0.94
CA ASN A 67 -3.94 -12.10 1.10
C ASN A 67 -3.51 -13.01 -0.07
N SER A 68 -2.71 -12.49 -1.00
CA SER A 68 -2.19 -13.25 -2.14
C SER A 68 -0.79 -13.77 -1.80
N PRO A 69 -0.27 -14.76 -2.55
CA PRO A 69 1.06 -15.31 -2.29
C PRO A 69 2.16 -14.24 -2.25
N ALA A 70 3.25 -14.54 -1.54
CA ALA A 70 4.43 -13.69 -1.49
C ALA A 70 4.93 -13.31 -2.90
N GLY A 71 5.41 -12.08 -3.04
CA GLY A 71 5.84 -11.51 -4.32
C GLY A 71 4.72 -10.92 -5.18
N THR A 72 3.47 -10.92 -4.70
CA THR A 72 2.34 -10.29 -5.38
C THR A 72 2.50 -8.77 -5.38
N LEU A 73 2.18 -8.13 -6.51
CA LEU A 73 2.11 -6.68 -6.63
C LEU A 73 0.69 -6.19 -6.31
N TYR A 74 0.61 -5.30 -5.34
CA TYR A 74 -0.58 -4.55 -4.97
C TYR A 74 -0.41 -3.11 -5.43
N GLU A 75 -1.43 -2.57 -6.09
CA GLU A 75 -1.50 -1.18 -6.48
C GLU A 75 -2.78 -0.57 -5.90
N ASP A 76 -2.61 0.51 -5.13
CA ASP A 76 -3.70 1.37 -4.69
C ASP A 76 -3.48 2.78 -5.21
N LYS A 77 -4.56 3.44 -5.61
CA LYS A 77 -4.47 4.77 -6.20
C LYS A 77 -5.75 5.57 -5.99
N THR A 78 -5.58 6.87 -5.87
CA THR A 78 -6.68 7.82 -5.73
C THR A 78 -6.29 9.18 -6.27
N CYS A 79 -7.28 10.02 -6.54
CA CYS A 79 -7.07 11.41 -6.92
C CYS A 79 -7.27 12.29 -5.70
N LEU A 80 -6.23 13.06 -5.37
CA LEU A 80 -6.26 13.99 -4.24
C LEU A 80 -6.38 15.43 -4.76
N PRO A 81 -7.32 16.24 -4.25
CA PRO A 81 -7.33 17.67 -4.52
C PRO A 81 -6.10 18.37 -3.93
N SER A 82 -5.88 19.63 -4.32
CA SER A 82 -4.81 20.43 -3.71
C SER A 82 -4.97 20.51 -2.20
N GLY A 83 -3.88 20.30 -1.47
CA GLY A 83 -3.93 20.15 -0.01
C GLY A 83 -2.68 19.51 0.57
N ASN A 84 -2.64 19.44 1.90
CA ASN A 84 -1.54 18.82 2.64
C ASN A 84 -1.99 17.47 3.20
N TYR A 85 -1.14 16.46 3.02
CA TYR A 85 -1.45 15.08 3.35
C TYR A 85 -0.30 14.43 4.11
N ARG A 86 -0.62 13.34 4.79
CA ARG A 86 0.34 12.47 5.46
C ARG A 86 0.12 11.04 5.02
N LEU A 87 1.16 10.43 4.46
CA LEU A 87 1.27 9.00 4.30
C LEU A 87 1.91 8.42 5.56
N MET A 88 1.31 7.36 6.11
CA MET A 88 1.92 6.48 7.11
C MET A 88 1.85 5.06 6.58
N PHE A 89 3.00 4.45 6.33
CA PHE A 89 3.14 3.02 6.10
C PHE A 89 3.60 2.35 7.39
N TYR A 90 3.22 1.09 7.57
CA TYR A 90 3.47 0.33 8.77
C TYR A 90 3.97 -1.05 8.40
N ASP A 91 4.91 -1.52 9.20
CA ASP A 91 5.43 -2.87 9.20
C ASP A 91 5.44 -3.33 10.66
N ASP A 92 4.32 -3.91 11.10
CA ASP A 92 4.13 -4.21 12.52
C ASP A 92 5.12 -5.27 13.01
N PRO A 93 5.68 -5.11 14.22
CA PRO A 93 6.54 -6.12 14.80
C PRO A 93 5.81 -7.45 15.00
N TYR A 94 6.52 -8.55 14.76
CA TYR A 94 6.08 -9.88 15.16
C TYR A 94 6.21 -10.03 16.69
N SER A 95 5.81 -11.20 17.22
CA SER A 95 5.86 -11.57 18.65
C SER A 95 7.23 -11.37 19.33
N SER A 96 8.31 -11.19 18.58
CA SER A 96 9.66 -10.88 19.07
C SER A 96 9.91 -9.39 19.36
N GLY A 97 8.96 -8.50 19.03
CA GLY A 97 9.08 -7.05 19.21
C GLY A 97 9.92 -6.35 18.13
N LEU A 98 10.29 -7.05 17.07
CA LEU A 98 10.98 -6.53 15.89
C LEU A 98 10.09 -6.76 14.66
N SER A 99 10.03 -5.78 13.77
CA SER A 99 9.53 -6.01 12.41
C SER A 99 10.62 -6.73 11.60
N ASP A 100 10.21 -7.56 10.65
CA ASP A 100 11.12 -8.29 9.76
C ASP A 100 11.48 -7.50 8.50
N GLY A 101 10.80 -6.38 8.24
CA GLY A 101 10.94 -5.60 7.02
C GLY A 101 10.27 -6.31 5.85
N LEU A 102 10.07 -5.57 4.76
CA LEU A 102 9.48 -6.11 3.52
C LEU A 102 10.39 -7.09 2.74
N CYS A 103 11.44 -7.63 3.34
CA CYS A 103 12.54 -8.26 2.62
C CYS A 103 12.99 -9.61 3.21
N CYS A 104 14.06 -10.12 2.59
CA CYS A 104 15.00 -11.02 3.19
C CYS A 104 14.55 -12.49 3.12
N GLY A 105 14.70 -13.27 4.20
CA GLY A 105 14.40 -14.71 4.15
C GLY A 105 12.96 -15.04 3.77
N GLY A 106 12.02 -14.10 3.99
CA GLY A 106 10.60 -14.22 3.66
C GLY A 106 10.21 -13.73 2.26
N GLY A 107 11.11 -13.14 1.48
CA GLY A 107 10.81 -12.65 0.13
C GLY A 107 11.45 -11.29 -0.16
N GLN A 108 11.42 -10.85 -1.41
CA GLN A 108 11.95 -9.53 -1.81
C GLN A 108 10.79 -8.59 -2.15
N GLY A 109 10.10 -8.16 -1.10
CA GLY A 109 9.07 -7.14 -1.16
C GLY A 109 9.64 -5.72 -1.11
N TYR A 110 8.77 -4.76 -1.38
CA TYR A 110 9.08 -3.33 -1.33
C TYR A 110 7.79 -2.52 -1.29
N PHE A 111 7.94 -1.24 -0.92
CA PHE A 111 6.88 -0.25 -0.97
C PHE A 111 7.35 0.98 -1.74
N GLN A 112 6.47 1.57 -2.55
CA GLN A 112 6.75 2.80 -3.31
C GLN A 112 5.52 3.70 -3.34
N PHE A 113 5.72 5.00 -3.16
CA PHE A 113 4.70 6.03 -3.23
C PHE A 113 5.03 7.07 -4.30
N PHE A 114 4.05 7.35 -5.15
CA PHE A 114 4.15 8.25 -6.30
C PHE A 114 3.10 9.35 -6.24
N ILE A 115 3.48 10.53 -6.69
CA ILE A 115 2.58 11.63 -7.03
C ILE A 115 2.71 11.84 -8.55
N GLY A 116 1.62 11.62 -9.28
CA GLY A 116 1.66 11.37 -10.72
C GLY A 116 2.58 10.19 -11.03
N ASP A 117 3.58 10.43 -11.88
CA ASP A 117 4.60 9.46 -12.25
C ASP A 117 5.92 9.63 -11.48
N VAL A 118 5.97 10.55 -10.52
CA VAL A 118 7.20 10.87 -9.77
C VAL A 118 7.25 10.10 -8.46
N LEU A 119 8.25 9.24 -8.30
CA LEU A 119 8.54 8.55 -7.04
C LEU A 119 8.90 9.58 -5.96
N GLN A 120 8.16 9.56 -4.86
CA GLN A 120 8.36 10.47 -3.74
C GLN A 120 9.13 9.80 -2.61
N THR A 121 8.73 8.59 -2.25
CA THR A 121 9.35 7.80 -1.18
C THR A 121 9.13 6.31 -1.45
N GLY A 122 9.94 5.47 -0.81
CA GLY A 122 9.84 4.04 -0.90
C GLY A 122 10.73 3.35 0.12
N VAL A 123 10.50 2.05 0.29
CA VAL A 123 11.28 1.19 1.18
C VAL A 123 11.64 -0.09 0.44
N SER A 124 12.93 -0.41 0.42
CA SER A 124 13.46 -1.66 -0.10
C SER A 124 14.67 -2.09 0.76
N GLN A 125 14.49 -3.12 1.61
CA GLN A 125 15.47 -3.69 2.57
C GLN A 125 15.85 -2.76 3.77
N SER A 126 16.15 -3.25 4.99
CA SER A 126 17.35 -4.03 5.34
C SER A 126 17.28 -4.92 6.61
N TRP A 127 17.80 -6.15 6.51
CA TRP A 127 18.49 -6.87 7.60
C TRP A 127 20.01 -6.84 7.34
N THR A 128 20.67 -5.69 7.51
CA THR A 128 22.12 -5.60 7.67
C THR A 128 22.48 -4.36 8.49
N GLY A 129 22.41 -4.47 9.83
CA GLY A 129 22.91 -3.44 10.75
C GLY A 129 22.26 -2.06 10.57
N ALA A 130 21.15 -1.82 11.28
CA ALA A 130 20.55 -0.49 11.37
C ALA A 130 21.64 0.57 11.67
N PRO A 131 21.80 1.64 10.87
CA PRO A 131 22.53 2.80 11.34
C PRO A 131 21.83 3.28 12.62
N SER A 132 22.63 3.54 13.64
CA SER A 132 22.27 3.90 15.02
C SER A 132 21.50 5.23 15.18
N SER A 133 20.79 5.67 14.14
CA SER A 133 20.08 6.94 14.11
C SER A 133 18.71 6.88 13.42
N ILE A 134 18.22 5.72 12.99
CA ILE A 134 16.77 5.54 12.82
C ILE A 134 16.26 5.01 14.16
N PRO A 135 15.48 5.79 14.92
CA PRO A 135 14.90 5.30 16.17
C PRO A 135 14.09 4.05 15.84
N SER A 136 14.46 2.92 16.43
CA SER A 136 13.60 1.74 16.49
C SER A 136 12.42 2.08 17.40
N THR A 137 11.51 2.93 16.93
CA THR A 137 10.18 3.01 17.54
C THR A 137 9.43 1.75 17.15
N PRO A 138 8.62 1.18 18.05
CA PRO A 138 7.99 -0.12 17.83
C PRO A 138 6.93 -0.15 16.69
N PHE A 139 6.67 0.96 15.98
CA PHE A 139 5.46 1.08 15.15
C PHE A 139 5.53 1.94 13.88
N ASP A 140 6.66 2.44 13.38
CA ASP A 140 6.59 3.27 12.15
C ASP A 140 7.59 2.84 11.08
N MET A 141 7.08 2.45 9.92
CA MET A 141 7.90 2.39 8.71
C MET A 141 7.36 3.33 7.64
N VAL A 142 7.94 4.54 7.60
CA VAL A 142 7.63 5.70 6.72
C VAL A 142 6.41 6.51 7.16
N THR A 143 6.70 7.67 7.76
CA THR A 143 5.82 8.84 7.73
C THR A 143 6.32 9.80 6.66
N TYR A 144 5.47 10.17 5.71
CA TYR A 144 5.80 11.11 4.64
C TYR A 144 4.71 12.18 4.51
N ASP A 145 5.06 13.42 4.86
CA ASP A 145 4.20 14.58 4.64
C ASP A 145 4.41 15.12 3.23
N PHE A 146 3.32 15.36 2.50
CA PHE A 146 3.37 15.86 1.13
C PHE A 146 2.25 16.86 0.83
N THR A 147 2.44 17.63 -0.23
CA THR A 147 1.50 18.62 -0.70
C THR A 147 1.11 18.32 -2.14
N ILE A 148 -0.19 18.37 -2.42
CA ILE A 148 -0.70 18.42 -3.79
C ILE A 148 -0.94 19.90 -4.11
N VAL A 149 -0.35 20.36 -5.21
CA VAL A 149 -0.49 21.74 -5.73
C VAL A 149 -1.46 21.77 -6.90
#